data_AF-A0A6J7P9U9-F1
#
_entry.id   AF-A0A6J7P9U9-F1
#
_cell.length_a   1.000
_cell.length_b   1.000
_cell.length_c   1.000
_cell.angle_alpha   90.00
_cell.angle_beta   90.00
_cell.angle_gamma   90.00
#
_symmetry.space_group_name_H-M   'P 1'
#
loop_
_entity.id
_entity.type
_entity.pdbx_description
1 polymer ?
#
loop_
_entity_poly.entity_id
_entity_poly.type
_entity_poly.pdbx_seq_one_letter_code
_entity_poly.pdbx_strand_id
1 'polypeptide(L)' 'MIPGGFERVLYARVDVIPDSSGAPVVLELELTEPSLFFQHDETAAPRLAAAILARL' A
#
# COMPACT_ATOMS: atom_id res chain seq x y z
N MET A 1 12.97 9.76 3.57
CA MET A 1 12.71 9.51 5.01
C MET A 1 11.23 9.26 5.17
N ILE A 2 10.81 8.15 5.80
CA ILE A 2 9.38 7.89 6.05
C ILE A 2 9.01 8.52 7.40
N PRO A 3 7.98 9.39 7.47
CA PRO A 3 7.52 9.96 8.73
C PRO A 3 7.19 8.87 9.74
N GLY A 4 7.88 8.85 10.89
CA GLY A 4 7.64 7.86 11.95
C GLY A 4 8.32 6.50 11.78
N GLY A 5 9.11 6.28 10.72
CA GLY A 5 9.86 5.04 10.49
C GLY A 5 9.05 3.90 9.87
N PHE A 6 9.74 2.92 9.27
CA PHE A 6 9.10 1.79 8.59
C PHE A 6 8.24 0.93 9.51
N GLU A 7 8.63 0.78 10.78
CA GLU A 7 7.89 0.01 11.79
C GLU A 7 6.45 0.51 12.01
N ARG A 8 6.20 1.79 11.68
CA ARG A 8 4.88 2.43 11.86
C ARG A 8 4.03 2.43 10.59
N VAL A 9 4.53 1.94 9.47
CA VAL A 9 3.77 1.84 8.22
C VAL A 9 2.77 0.67 8.33
N LEU A 10 1.49 0.98 8.28
CA LEU A 10 0.40 0.00 8.32
C LEU A 10 0.01 -0.50 6.91
N TYR A 11 0.08 0.38 5.92
CA TYR A 11 -0.26 0.10 4.53
C TYR A 11 0.60 0.95 3.59
N ALA A 12 0.66 0.56 2.33
CA ALA A 12 1.24 1.32 1.24
C ALA A 12 0.53 0.96 -0.06
N ARG A 13 0.42 1.90 -1.00
CA ARG A 13 0.16 1.59 -2.41
C ARG A 13 1.46 1.72 -3.18
N VAL A 14 1.77 0.71 -3.99
CA VAL A 14 2.95 0.68 -4.85
C VAL A 14 2.47 0.52 -6.28
N ASP A 15 2.59 1.59 -7.06
CA ASP A 15 2.26 1.54 -8.48
C ASP A 15 3.51 1.14 -9.24
N VAL A 16 3.39 0.17 -10.14
CA VAL A 16 4.50 -0.38 -10.92
C VAL A 16 4.21 -0.32 -12.41
N ILE A 17 5.27 -0.12 -13.20
CA ILE A 17 5.25 -0.20 -14.66
C ILE A 17 6.40 -1.10 -15.14
N PRO A 18 6.30 -1.71 -16.32
CA PRO A 18 7.43 -2.44 -16.90
C PRO A 18 8.53 -1.49 -17.39
N ASP A 19 9.79 -1.87 -17.22
CA ASP A 19 10.94 -1.24 -17.86
C ASP A 19 11.14 -1.72 -19.31
N SER A 20 12.25 -1.31 -19.95
CA SER A 20 12.59 -1.71 -21.32
C SER A 20 12.83 -3.22 -21.52
N SER A 21 13.07 -3.96 -20.44
CA SER A 21 13.20 -5.42 -20.45
C SER A 21 11.90 -6.14 -20.04
N GLY A 22 10.86 -5.39 -19.68
CA GLY A 22 9.60 -5.91 -19.15
C GLY A 22 9.60 -6.16 -17.64
N ALA A 23 10.68 -5.83 -16.93
CA ALA A 23 10.76 -6.02 -15.48
C ALA A 23 9.95 -4.94 -14.75
N PRO A 24 9.22 -5.28 -13.67
CA PRO A 24 8.44 -4.30 -12.94
C PRO A 24 9.36 -3.33 -12.19
N VAL A 25 9.13 -2.03 -12.38
CA VAL A 25 9.80 -0.95 -11.66
C VAL A 25 8.76 -0.07 -10.97
N VAL A 26 9.13 0.50 -9.82
CA VAL A 26 8.25 1.38 -9.05
C VAL A 26 8.07 2.69 -9.78
N LEU A 27 6.81 3.08 -10.01
CA LEU A 27 6.41 4.38 -10.51
C LEU A 27 6.12 5.34 -9.37
N GLU A 28 5.34 4.90 -8.39
CA GLU A 28 4.85 5.71 -7.27
C GLU A 28 4.75 4.89 -5.97
N LEU A 29 4.97 5.56 -4.84
CA LEU A 29 4.76 5.01 -3.50
C LEU A 29 3.92 6.00 -2.67
N GLU A 30 2.72 5.57 -2.29
CA GLU A 30 1.81 6.35 -1.45
C GLU A 30 1.65 5.71 -0.05
N LEU A 31 1.83 6.51 1.00
CA LEU A 31 1.82 6.06 2.41
C LEU A 31 0.77 6.73 3.30
N THR A 32 0.15 7.84 2.86
CA THR A 32 -0.69 8.68 3.73
C THR A 32 -2.15 8.71 3.29
N GLU A 33 -2.42 8.96 2.01
CA GLU A 33 -3.78 9.13 1.48
C GLU A 33 -4.05 8.39 0.16
N PRO A 34 -3.63 7.11 0.02
CA PRO A 34 -3.83 6.38 -1.23
C PRO A 34 -5.28 6.04 -1.49
N SER A 35 -5.65 6.07 -2.77
CA SER A 35 -6.79 5.27 -3.25
C SER A 35 -6.42 3.78 -3.16
N LEU A 36 -7.09 3.03 -2.28
CA LEU A 36 -6.81 1.59 -2.03
C LEU A 36 -7.69 0.63 -2.83
N PHE A 37 -8.60 1.16 -3.65
CA PHE A 37 -9.35 0.39 -4.65
C PHE A 37 -10.10 -0.84 -4.10
N PHE A 38 -10.64 -0.77 -2.87
CA PHE A 38 -11.27 -1.91 -2.18
C PHE A 38 -12.35 -2.65 -2.98
N GLN A 39 -12.98 -1.99 -3.95
CA GLN A 39 -14.00 -2.60 -4.81
C GLN A 39 -13.46 -3.75 -5.69
N HIS A 40 -12.14 -3.90 -5.83
CA HIS A 40 -11.51 -4.95 -6.66
C HIS A 40 -11.21 -6.24 -5.87
N ASP A 41 -11.32 -6.22 -4.54
CA ASP A 41 -11.12 -7.38 -3.66
C ASP A 41 -12.03 -7.23 -2.44
N GLU A 42 -13.09 -8.05 -2.36
CA GLU A 42 -14.06 -8.04 -1.28
C GLU A 42 -13.43 -8.21 0.12
N THR A 43 -12.23 -8.81 0.19
CA THR A 43 -11.50 -9.03 1.45
C THR A 43 -10.57 -7.87 1.83
N ALA A 44 -10.33 -6.91 0.94
CA ALA A 44 -9.33 -5.87 1.14
C ALA A 44 -9.70 -4.89 2.27
N ALA A 45 -10.94 -4.43 2.32
CA ALA A 45 -11.40 -3.53 3.38
C ALA A 45 -11.40 -4.23 4.76
N PRO A 46 -11.95 -5.45 4.93
CA PRO A 46 -11.82 -6.21 6.17
C PRO A 46 -10.37 -6.43 6.61
N ARG A 47 -9.46 -6.72 5.67
CA ARG A 47 -8.03 -6.91 5.94
C ARG A 47 -7.39 -5.65 6.51
N LEU A 48 -7.67 -4.47 5.93
CA LEU A 48 -7.17 -3.21 6.48
C LEU A 48 -7.77 -2.91 7.86
N ALA A 49 -9.07 -3.11 8.04
CA ALA A 49 -9.73 -2.88 9.32
C ALA A 49 -9.12 -3.74 10.44
N ALA A 50 -8.87 -5.03 10.18
CA ALA A 50 -8.20 -5.92 11.12
C ALA A 50 -6.78 -5.45 11.48
N ALA A 51 -6.02 -4.99 10.48
CA ALA A 51 -4.67 -4.47 10.70
C ALA A 51 -4.64 -3.14 11.49
N ILE A 52 -5.67 -2.30 11.35
CA ILE A 52 -5.88 -1.11 12.19
C ILE A 52 -6.15 -1.54 13.64
N LEU A 53 -7.11 -2.45 13.85
CA LEU A 53 -7.48 -2.94 15.18
C LEU A 53 -6.29 -3.57 15.93
N ALA A 54 -5.39 -4.26 15.23
CA ALA A 54 -4.19 -4.85 15.83
C ALA A 54 -3.14 -3.82 16.30
N ARG A 55 -3.29 -2.54 15.93
CA ARG A 55 -2.40 -1.44 16.34
C ARG A 55 -3.01 -0.51 17.39
N LEU A 56 -4.26 -0.73 17.78
CA LEU A 56 -4.92 -0.07 18.92
C LEU A 56 -4.53 -0.75 20.23
#